data_AF-A0A975ENM8-F1
#
_entry.id   AF-A0A975ENM8-F1
#
_cell.length_a   1.000
_cell.length_b   1.000
_cell.length_c   1.000
_cell.angle_alpha   90.00
_cell.angle_beta   90.00
_cell.angle_gamma   90.00
#
_symmetry.space_group_name_H-M   'P 1'
#
loop_
_entity.id
_entity.type
_entity.pdbx_description
1 polymer ?
#
loop_
_entity_poly.entity_id
_entity_poly.type
_entity_poly.pdbx_seq_one_letter_code
_entity_poly.pdbx_strand_id
1 'polypeptide(L)'
;MAVTKSRPAVGPILFFGVAFSLAVYFTFAAVQGEYGLFSRTEILAETQLLEIQLASMQDDVARMENLTRRLSDDYLDLDLLDQQARSVLGLIRGDEMVIR
;
A
#
# COMPACT_ATOMS: atom_id res chain seq x y z
N MET A 1 42.12 -69.44 -5.01
CA MET A 1 41.61 -68.38 -4.10
C MET A 1 41.43 -67.12 -4.94
N ALA A 2 40.23 -66.90 -5.49
CA ALA A 2 39.97 -65.75 -6.35
C ALA A 2 39.59 -64.54 -5.48
N VAL A 3 40.43 -63.51 -5.50
CA VAL A 3 40.16 -62.25 -4.79
C VAL A 3 39.28 -61.39 -5.70
N THR A 4 37.99 -61.28 -5.38
CA THR A 4 37.09 -60.33 -6.02
C THR A 4 37.47 -58.92 -5.59
N LYS A 5 38.07 -58.16 -6.52
CA LYS A 5 38.36 -56.74 -6.34
C LYS A 5 37.03 -55.98 -6.27
N SER A 6 36.63 -55.60 -5.05
CA SER A 6 35.50 -54.70 -4.82
C SER A 6 35.77 -53.39 -5.55
N ARG A 7 34.97 -53.08 -6.57
CA ARG A 7 35.04 -51.79 -7.26
C ARG A 7 34.47 -50.75 -6.30
N PRO A 8 35.19 -49.66 -5.99
CA PRO A 8 34.67 -48.66 -5.06
C PRO A 8 33.39 -48.05 -5.65
N ALA A 9 32.36 -47.91 -4.82
CA ALA A 9 31.03 -47.42 -5.20
C ALA A 9 31.01 -45.89 -5.42
N VAL A 10 31.98 -45.37 -6.19
CA VAL A 10 32.18 -43.94 -6.41
C VAL A 10 31.03 -43.33 -7.21
N GLY A 11 30.49 -44.06 -8.20
CA GLY A 11 29.39 -43.58 -9.05
C GLY A 11 28.13 -43.22 -8.26
N PRO A 12 27.57 -44.15 -7.45
CA PRO A 12 26.41 -43.86 -6.61
C PRO A 12 26.65 -42.73 -5.61
N ILE A 13 27.81 -42.70 -4.94
CA ILE A 13 28.14 -41.66 -3.96
C ILE A 13 28.17 -40.27 -4.62
N LEU A 14 28.80 -40.17 -5.79
CA LEU A 14 28.90 -38.91 -6.51
C LEU A 14 27.53 -38.46 -7.05
N PHE A 15 26.72 -39.39 -7.55
CA PHE A 15 25.36 -39.12 -7.97
C PHE A 15 24.48 -38.60 -6.83
N PHE A 16 24.45 -39.30 -5.69
CA PHE A 16 23.66 -38.87 -4.53
C PHE A 16 24.21 -37.57 -3.92
N GLY A 17 25.53 -37.37 -3.92
CA GLY A 17 26.15 -36.12 -3.45
C GLY A 17 25.73 -34.91 -4.29
N VAL A 18 25.73 -35.04 -5.62
CA VAL A 18 25.29 -33.99 -6.54
C VAL A 18 23.78 -33.76 -6.40
N ALA A 19 22.97 -34.83 -6.38
CA ALA A 19 21.53 -34.73 -6.22
C ALA A 19 21.14 -34.04 -4.90
N PHE A 20 21.80 -34.40 -3.80
CA PHE A 20 21.59 -33.77 -2.49
C PHE A 20 22.00 -32.29 -2.50
N SER A 21 23.15 -31.96 -3.10
CA SER A 21 23.60 -30.58 -3.21
C SER A 21 22.63 -29.71 -4.02
N LEU A 22 22.09 -30.25 -5.12
CA LEU A 22 21.06 -29.57 -5.91
C LEU A 22 19.76 -29.39 -5.12
N ALA A 23 19.32 -30.42 -4.38
CA ALA A 23 18.12 -30.33 -3.55
C ALA A 23 18.25 -29.24 -2.46
N VAL A 24 19.41 -29.16 -1.80
CA VAL A 24 19.70 -28.10 -0.82
C VAL A 24 19.71 -26.73 -1.49
N TYR A 25 20.40 -26.58 -2.63
CA TYR A 25 20.46 -25.32 -3.38
C TYR A 25 19.06 -24.84 -3.79
N PHE A 26 18.24 -25.71 -4.36
CA PHE A 26 16.88 -25.33 -4.78
C PHE A 26 15.97 -25.03 -3.59
N THR A 27 16.10 -25.77 -2.48
CA THR A 27 15.35 -25.46 -1.25
C THR A 27 15.75 -24.08 -0.71
N PHE A 28 17.04 -23.77 -0.69
CA PHE A 28 17.54 -22.46 -0.28
C PHE A 28 17.06 -21.35 -1.22
N ALA A 29 17.15 -21.55 -2.53
CA ALA A 29 16.69 -20.60 -3.54
C ALA A 29 15.16 -20.38 -3.50
N ALA A 30 14.37 -21.40 -3.15
CA ALA A 30 12.93 -21.26 -2.99
C ALA A 30 12.54 -20.47 -1.71
N VAL A 31 13.39 -20.51 -0.68
CA VAL A 31 13.18 -19.79 0.58
C VAL A 31 13.73 -18.36 0.53
N GLN A 32 14.91 -18.13 -0.05
CA GLN A 32 15.59 -16.81 -0.05
C GLN A 32 15.65 -16.12 -1.42
N GLY A 33 15.22 -16.77 -2.50
CA GLY A 33 15.27 -16.18 -3.83
C GLY A 33 14.22 -15.08 -4.03
N GLU A 34 14.48 -14.19 -4.99
CA GLU A 34 13.60 -13.09 -5.42
C GLU A 34 12.20 -13.59 -5.88
N TYR A 35 12.13 -14.84 -6.36
CA TYR A 35 10.89 -15.56 -6.70
C TYR A 35 10.45 -16.58 -5.63
N GLY A 36 11.06 -16.54 -4.45
CA GLY A 36 10.75 -17.41 -3.32
C GLY A 36 9.40 -17.11 -2.69
N LEU A 37 9.00 -17.92 -1.70
CA LEU A 37 7.68 -17.86 -1.04
C LEU A 37 7.32 -16.48 -0.45
N PHE A 38 8.30 -15.61 -0.21
CA PHE A 38 8.16 -14.33 0.47
C PHE A 38 7.90 -13.13 -0.45
N SER A 39 8.00 -13.30 -1.78
CA SER A 39 7.64 -12.23 -2.74
C SER A 39 6.23 -11.70 -2.51
N ARG A 40 5.29 -12.58 -2.14
CA ARG A 40 3.89 -12.20 -1.87
C ARG A 40 3.74 -11.35 -0.60
N THR A 41 4.52 -11.60 0.44
CA THR A 41 4.38 -10.84 1.70
C THR A 41 4.94 -9.44 1.58
N GLU A 42 6.01 -9.26 0.80
CA GLU A 42 6.59 -7.94 0.53
C GLU A 42 5.68 -7.10 -0.39
N ILE A 43 5.19 -7.71 -1.48
CA ILE A 43 4.25 -7.05 -2.39
C ILE A 43 2.97 -6.62 -1.65
N LEU A 44 2.41 -7.47 -0.79
CA LEU A 44 1.21 -7.12 -0.02
C LEU A 44 1.44 -6.00 1.00
N ALA A 45 2.64 -5.90 1.58
CA ALA A 45 3.00 -4.82 2.49
C ALA A 45 3.16 -3.49 1.72
N GLU A 46 3.83 -3.52 0.58
CA GLU A 46 4.00 -2.35 -0.29
C GLU A 46 2.66 -1.87 -0.86
N THR A 47 1.79 -2.80 -1.25
CA THR A 47 0.44 -2.48 -1.77
C THR A 47 -0.40 -1.76 -0.72
N GLN A 48 -0.40 -2.24 0.54
CA GLN A 48 -1.13 -1.58 1.63
C GLN A 48 -0.61 -0.16 1.91
N LEU A 49 0.71 0.04 1.87
CA LEU A 49 1.29 1.38 2.05
C LEU A 49 0.89 2.34 0.92
N LEU A 50 0.89 1.84 -0.32
CA LEU A 50 0.47 2.61 -1.50
C LEU A 50 -1.03 2.96 -1.44
N GLU A 51 -1.89 2.04 -1.00
CA GLU A 51 -3.32 2.29 -0.82
C GLU A 51 -3.60 3.39 0.19
N ILE A 52 -2.89 3.39 1.33
CA ILE A 52 -3.01 4.45 2.34
C ILE A 52 -2.58 5.80 1.77
N GLN A 53 -1.47 5.85 1.04
CA GLN A 53 -0.99 7.08 0.40
C GLN A 53 -1.99 7.59 -0.64
N LEU A 54 -2.53 6.70 -1.47
CA LEU A 54 -3.53 7.03 -2.48
C LEU A 54 -4.79 7.62 -1.86
N ALA A 55 -5.30 7.02 -0.78
CA ALA A 55 -6.45 7.54 -0.05
C ALA A 55 -6.18 8.97 0.48
N SER A 56 -5.00 9.20 1.07
CA SER A 56 -4.63 10.53 1.57
C SER A 56 -4.57 11.60 0.47
N MET A 57 -4.03 11.24 -0.71
CA MET A 57 -3.95 12.17 -1.84
C MET A 57 -5.33 12.45 -2.44
N GLN A 58 -6.22 11.44 -2.47
CA GLN A 58 -7.60 11.63 -2.92
C GLN A 58 -8.36 12.60 -2.01
N ASP A 59 -8.17 12.49 -0.69
CA ASP A 59 -8.76 13.42 0.27
C ASP A 59 -8.24 14.86 0.07
N ASP A 60 -6.95 15.02 -0.21
CA ASP A 60 -6.36 16.32 -0.50
C ASP A 60 -6.89 16.92 -1.81
N VAL A 61 -7.01 16.11 -2.86
CA VAL A 61 -7.61 16.52 -4.15
C VAL A 61 -9.06 16.96 -3.94
N ALA A 62 -9.87 16.16 -3.24
CA ALA A 62 -11.26 16.49 -2.95
C ALA A 62 -11.39 17.81 -2.17
N ARG A 63 -10.48 18.05 -1.22
CA ARG A 63 -10.41 19.33 -0.49
C ARG A 63 -10.08 20.50 -1.43
N MET A 64 -9.07 20.36 -2.28
CA MET A 64 -8.66 21.41 -3.20
C MET A 64 -9.73 21.70 -4.26
N GLU A 65 -10.42 20.69 -4.76
CA GLU A 65 -11.55 20.84 -5.67
C GLU A 65 -12.70 21.59 -5.00
N ASN A 66 -13.03 21.26 -3.74
CA ASN A 66 -14.07 21.97 -2.99
C ASN A 66 -13.72 23.45 -2.79
N LEU A 67 -12.48 23.74 -2.37
CA LEU A 67 -12.01 25.13 -2.19
C LEU A 67 -12.01 25.90 -3.51
N THR A 68 -11.51 25.28 -4.58
CA THR A 68 -11.49 25.89 -5.92
C THR A 68 -12.90 26.19 -6.40
N ARG A 69 -13.83 25.25 -6.19
CA ARG A 69 -15.24 25.45 -6.49
C ARG A 69 -15.81 26.62 -5.68
N ARG A 70 -15.54 26.70 -4.39
CA ARG A 70 -16.01 27.79 -3.51
C ARG A 70 -15.41 29.16 -3.81
N LEU A 71 -14.23 29.19 -4.43
CA LEU A 71 -13.58 30.41 -4.91
C LEU A 71 -14.03 30.80 -6.33
N SER A 72 -14.68 29.90 -7.06
CA SER A 72 -15.10 30.18 -8.45
C SER A 72 -16.28 31.16 -8.48
N ASP A 73 -16.26 32.07 -9.43
CA ASP A 73 -17.32 33.07 -9.63
C ASP A 73 -18.68 32.43 -9.99
N ASP A 74 -18.68 31.20 -10.51
CA ASP A 74 -19.88 30.44 -10.89
C ASP A 74 -20.56 29.70 -9.72
N TYR A 75 -19.98 29.74 -8.51
CA TYR A 75 -20.51 29.04 -7.33
C TYR A 75 -20.69 29.98 -6.15
N LEU A 76 -21.96 30.26 -5.83
CA LEU A 76 -22.36 31.13 -4.72
C LEU A 76 -22.97 30.28 -3.59
N ASP A 77 -22.29 30.21 -2.45
CA ASP A 77 -22.80 29.55 -1.25
C ASP A 77 -23.70 30.52 -0.45
N LEU A 78 -25.02 30.34 -0.60
CA LEU A 78 -26.04 31.21 0.00
C LEU A 78 -25.97 31.23 1.53
N ASP A 79 -25.57 30.14 2.18
CA ASP A 79 -25.48 30.07 3.64
C ASP A 79 -24.28 30.90 4.15
N LEU A 80 -23.15 30.85 3.45
CA LEU A 80 -21.99 31.71 3.76
C LEU A 80 -22.30 33.17 3.48
N LEU A 81 -23.08 33.46 2.45
CA LEU A 81 -23.47 34.83 2.09
C LEU A 81 -24.41 35.41 3.14
N ASP A 82 -25.36 34.62 3.64
CA ASP A 82 -26.23 34.99 4.77
C ASP A 82 -25.42 35.18 6.07
N GLN A 83 -24.45 34.31 6.36
CA GLN A 83 -23.53 34.48 7.49
C GLN A 83 -22.68 35.76 7.37
N GLN A 84 -22.13 36.05 6.19
CA GLN A 84 -21.33 37.25 5.96
C GLN A 84 -22.21 38.51 5.99
N ALA A 85 -23.45 38.44 5.49
CA ALA A 85 -24.42 39.53 5.58
C ALA A 85 -24.82 39.81 7.03
N ARG A 86 -25.06 38.78 7.84
CA ARG A 86 -25.30 38.91 9.29
C ARG A 86 -24.11 39.54 10.02
N SER A 87 -22.89 39.10 9.72
CA SER A 87 -21.68 39.59 10.42
C SER A 87 -21.27 41.02 10.02
N VAL A 88 -21.39 41.39 8.75
CA VAL A 88 -20.98 42.71 8.24
C VAL A 88 -22.10 43.75 8.36
N LEU A 89 -23.32 43.37 7.96
CA LEU A 89 -24.44 44.31 7.88
C LEU A 89 -25.29 44.29 9.15
N GLY A 90 -25.00 43.40 10.11
CA GLY A 90 -25.82 43.26 11.32
C GLY A 90 -27.26 42.85 11.02
N LEU A 91 -27.50 42.21 9.86
CA LEU A 91 -28.82 41.80 9.39
C LEU A 91 -29.34 40.63 10.23
N ILE A 92 -29.83 40.93 11.42
CA ILE A 92 -30.67 40.02 12.21
C ILE A 92 -32.10 40.20 11.70
N ARG A 93 -32.77 39.08 11.39
CA ARG A 93 -34.21 39.07 11.08
C ARG A 93 -34.92 39.66 12.30
N GLY A 94 -35.85 40.61 12.11
CA GLY A 94 -36.44 41.42 13.21
C GLY A 94 -37.13 40.63 14.34
N ASP A 95 -37.17 39.32 14.23
CA ASP A 95 -37.76 38.29 15.08
C ASP A 95 -36.75 37.49 15.95
N GLU A 96 -35.42 37.69 15.84
CA GLU A 96 -34.41 37.01 16.68
C GLU A 96 -33.96 37.90 17.87
N MET A 97 -34.37 37.52 19.09
CA MET A 97 -34.07 38.25 20.33
C MET A 97 -32.84 37.66 21.04
N VAL A 98 -31.75 38.43 21.15
CA VAL A 98 -30.56 38.04 21.93
C VAL A 98 -30.88 38.17 23.42
N ILE A 99 -31.01 37.03 24.12
CA ILE A 99 -31.12 36.99 25.58
C ILE A 99 -29.70 37.09 26.16
N ARG A 100 -29.48 38.12 26.98
CA ARG A 100 -28.24 38.38 27.73
C ARG A 100 -28.18 37.56 29.02
#